data_AF-A0A7I7WKQ0-F1
#
_entry.id   AF-A0A7I7WKQ0-F1
#
_cell.length_a   1.000
_cell.length_b   1.000
_cell.length_c   1.000
_cell.angle_alpha   90.00
_cell.angle_beta   90.00
_cell.angle_gamma   90.00
#
_symmetry.space_group_name_H-M   'P 1'
#
loop_
_entity.id
_entity.type
_entity.pdbx_description
1 polymer ?
#
loop_
_entity_poly.entity_id
_entity_poly.type
_entity_poly.pdbx_seq_one_letter_code
_entity_poly.pdbx_strand_id
1 'polypeptide(L)'
;MRVTKLYPELRRSLTEYDVEELVARLPELLAYGEPITVTDTGQQPWVLVPAEFYDTLIAAWAGLNSWIEARRQQSEPLPKL
;
A
#
# COMPACT_ATOMS: atom_id res chain seq x y z
N MET A 1 -2.70 -11.24 -11.32
CA MET A 1 -1.49 -11.64 -10.59
C MET A 1 -1.56 -11.01 -9.20
N ARG A 2 -1.88 -11.79 -8.16
CA ARG A 2 -2.02 -11.25 -6.80
C ARG A 2 -0.63 -10.84 -6.28
N VAL A 3 -0.48 -9.58 -5.87
CA VAL A 3 0.74 -8.96 -5.31
C VAL A 3 1.23 -9.67 -4.02
N THR A 4 0.44 -10.60 -3.48
CA THR A 4 0.70 -11.36 -2.25
C THR A 4 1.82 -12.38 -2.31
N LYS A 5 2.49 -12.60 -3.45
CA LYS A 5 3.58 -13.58 -3.56
C LYS A 5 5.00 -13.02 -3.40
N LEU A 6 5.19 -11.71 -3.33
CA LEU A 6 6.52 -11.15 -3.57
C LEU A 6 7.42 -10.97 -2.34
N TYR A 7 6.91 -10.88 -1.10
CA TYR A 7 7.79 -10.61 0.06
C TYR A 7 7.23 -11.16 1.38
N PRO A 8 7.52 -12.42 1.76
CA PRO A 8 7.15 -12.95 3.08
C PRO A 8 7.81 -12.19 4.24
N GLU A 9 8.95 -11.52 4.01
CA GLU A 9 9.61 -10.65 5.00
C GLU A 9 8.92 -9.30 5.22
N LEU A 10 8.06 -8.85 4.30
CA LEU A 10 7.18 -7.68 4.49
C LEU A 10 5.95 -8.00 5.34
N ARG A 11 5.75 -9.25 5.79
CA ARG A 11 4.73 -9.59 6.81
C ARG A 11 5.03 -9.03 8.20
N ARG A 12 6.14 -8.29 8.39
CA ARG A 12 6.37 -7.57 9.64
C ARG A 12 5.40 -6.37 9.74
N SER A 13 4.34 -6.63 10.49
CA SER A 13 3.50 -5.71 11.28
C SER A 13 2.83 -4.54 10.57
N LEU A 14 2.15 -4.78 9.45
CA LEU A 14 0.95 -3.97 9.22
C LEU A 14 -0.11 -4.47 10.20
N THR A 15 -0.34 -3.68 11.25
CA THR A 15 -1.37 -4.02 12.22
C THR A 15 -2.73 -3.75 11.56
N GLU A 16 -3.49 -4.83 11.39
CA GLU A 16 -4.83 -4.79 10.81
C GLU A 16 -5.85 -4.57 11.92
N TYR A 17 -6.75 -3.61 11.70
CA TYR A 17 -7.89 -3.36 12.59
C TYR A 17 -9.18 -3.43 11.78
N ASP A 18 -10.22 -3.99 12.40
CA ASP A 18 -11.59 -3.76 11.93
C ASP A 18 -11.96 -2.28 12.16
N VAL A 19 -12.87 -1.73 11.34
CA VAL A 19 -13.32 -0.33 11.46
C VAL A 19 -13.84 -0.03 12.87
N GLU A 20 -14.57 -0.95 13.51
CA GLU A 20 -15.10 -0.74 14.86
C GLU A 20 -13.99 -0.66 15.90
N GLU A 21 -12.98 -1.53 15.81
CA GLU A 21 -11.82 -1.52 16.72
C GLU A 21 -10.95 -0.27 16.50
N LEU A 22 -10.75 0.12 15.25
CA LEU A 22 -10.02 1.32 14.89
C LEU A 22 -10.64 2.56 15.54
N VAL A 23 -11.96 2.74 15.45
CA VAL A 23 -12.62 3.92 16.01
C VAL A 23 -12.45 3.99 17.52
N ALA A 24 -12.51 2.84 18.22
CA ALA A 24 -12.31 2.78 19.66
C ALA A 24 -10.89 3.14 20.10
N ARG A 25 -9.88 2.86 19.26
CA ARG A 25 -8.45 3.02 19.58
C ARG A 25 -7.77 4.14 18.81
N LEU A 26 -8.50 4.89 17.98
CA LEU A 26 -7.94 5.88 17.06
C LEU A 26 -6.97 6.87 17.75
N PRO A 27 -7.27 7.44 18.93
CA PRO A 27 -6.33 8.36 19.59
C PRO A 27 -5.00 7.72 19.98
N GLU A 28 -5.02 6.45 20.41
CA GLU A 28 -3.83 5.67 20.74
C GLU A 28 -3.02 5.38 19.47
N LEU A 29 -3.69 4.90 18.43
CA LEU A 29 -3.05 4.48 17.18
C LEU A 29 -2.44 5.66 16.41
N LEU A 30 -3.09 6.82 16.43
CA LEU A 30 -2.52 8.06 15.86
C LEU A 30 -1.26 8.51 16.61
N ALA A 31 -1.15 8.24 17.91
CA ALA A 31 0.03 8.60 18.70
C ALA A 31 1.26 7.71 18.38
N TYR A 32 1.03 6.48 17.91
CA TYR A 32 2.11 5.59 17.48
C TYR A 32 2.76 6.03 16.16
N GLY A 33 2.04 6.77 15.31
CA GLY A 33 2.60 7.34 14.07
C GLY A 33 2.98 6.29 13.02
N GLU A 34 2.40 5.10 13.07
CA GLU A 34 2.64 4.03 12.10
C GLU A 34 1.46 3.91 11.10
N PRO A 35 1.69 3.41 9.87
CA PRO A 35 0.61 3.08 8.95
C PRO A 35 -0.30 1.97 9.52
N ILE A 36 -1.60 2.17 9.41
CA ILE A 36 -2.61 1.24 9.94
C ILE A 36 -3.42 0.70 8.78
N THR A 37 -3.51 -0.62 8.67
CA THR A 37 -4.40 -1.25 7.68
C THR A 37 -5.77 -1.42 8.29
N VAL A 38 -6.79 -0.93 7.58
CA VAL A 38 -8.17 -0.98 8.02
C VAL A 38 -8.93 -1.95 7.12
N THR A 39 -9.61 -2.88 7.77
CA THR A 39 -10.41 -3.91 7.12
C THR A 39 -11.87 -3.74 7.51
N ASP A 40 -12.78 -3.97 6.58
CA ASP A 40 -14.22 -4.05 6.82
C ASP A 40 -14.75 -5.24 6.03
N THR A 41 -15.66 -6.00 6.64
CA THR A 41 -16.17 -7.24 6.06
C THR A 41 -16.89 -6.96 4.74
N GLY A 42 -16.36 -7.49 3.64
CA GLY A 42 -16.94 -7.31 2.31
C GLY A 42 -16.46 -6.06 1.56
N GLN A 43 -15.57 -5.25 2.16
CA GLN A 43 -14.95 -4.11 1.49
C GLN A 43 -13.48 -4.36 1.18
N GLN A 44 -12.96 -3.57 0.24
CA GLN A 44 -11.52 -3.57 -0.04
C GLN A 44 -10.80 -2.88 1.13
N PRO A 45 -9.71 -3.47 1.66
CA PRO A 45 -8.95 -2.85 2.74
C PRO A 45 -8.33 -1.53 2.26
N TRP A 46 -8.20 -0.61 3.20
CA TRP A 46 -7.59 0.70 2.99
C TRP A 46 -6.58 0.99 4.11
N VAL A 47 -5.72 1.99 3.94
CA VAL A 47 -4.62 2.27 4.86
C VAL A 47 -4.72 3.71 5.36
N LEU A 48 -4.68 3.88 6.67
CA LEU A 48 -4.43 5.17 7.31
C LEU A 48 -2.92 5.38 7.42
N VAL A 49 -2.45 6.53 6.96
CA VAL A 49 -1.04 6.88 7.01
C VAL A 49 -0.90 8.27 7.62
N PRO A 50 0.07 8.50 8.52
CA PRO A 50 0.37 9.84 9.00
C PRO A 50 0.70 10.79 7.84
N ALA A 51 0.29 12.06 7.98
CA ALA A 51 0.35 13.03 6.90
C ALA A 51 1.79 13.30 6.42
N GLU A 52 2.77 13.19 7.31
CA GLU A 52 4.20 13.34 7.03
C GLU A 52 4.73 12.30 6.03
N PHE A 53 4.09 11.15 5.90
CA PHE A 53 4.48 10.13 4.91
C PHE A 53 3.84 10.38 3.54
N TYR A 54 2.88 11.30 3.43
CA TYR A 54 2.13 11.50 2.18
C TYR A 54 3.05 11.85 1.01
N ASP A 55 3.96 12.82 1.19
CA ASP A 55 4.90 13.21 0.13
C ASP A 55 5.80 12.06 -0.30
N THR A 56 6.26 11.26 0.66
CA THR A 56 7.09 10.08 0.40
C THR A 56 6.31 9.01 -0.38
N LEU A 57 5.03 8.79 -0.03
CA LEU A 57 4.16 7.85 -0.73
C LEU A 57 3.89 8.29 -2.17
N ILE A 58 3.62 9.57 -2.40
CA ILE A 58 3.40 10.12 -3.74
C ILE A 58 4.66 9.97 -4.61
N ALA A 59 5.83 10.28 -4.06
CA ALA A 59 7.10 10.11 -4.76
C ALA A 59 7.37 8.63 -5.11
N ALA A 60 7.15 7.72 -4.16
CA ALA A 60 7.31 6.29 -4.37
C ALA A 60 6.33 5.74 -5.42
N TRP A 61 5.07 6.18 -5.40
CA TRP A 61 4.06 5.80 -6.38
C TRP A 61 4.44 6.24 -7.80
N ALA A 62 4.93 7.48 -7.96
CA ALA A 62 5.41 7.97 -9.24
C ALA A 62 6.56 7.12 -9.79
N GLY A 63 7.55 6.78 -8.95
CA GLY A 63 8.67 5.92 -9.33
C GLY A 63 8.25 4.50 -9.72
N LEU A 64 7.33 3.90 -8.96
CA LEU A 64 6.77 2.57 -9.26
C LEU A 64 6.02 2.56 -10.60
N ASN A 65 5.21 3.58 -10.88
CA ASN A 65 4.52 3.70 -12.16
C ASN A 65 5.49 3.82 -13.33
N SER A 66 6.53 4.65 -13.21
CA SER A 66 7.57 4.74 -14.25
C SER A 66 8.24 3.40 -14.50
N TRP A 67 8.50 2.61 -13.46
CA TRP A 67 9.13 1.30 -13.60
C TRP A 67 8.20 0.25 -14.21
N ILE A 68 6.92 0.25 -13.84
CA ILE A 68 5.88 -0.59 -14.45
C ILE A 68 5.74 -0.27 -15.93
N GLU A 69 5.70 1.01 -16.29
CA GLU A 69 5.58 1.45 -17.67
C GLU A 69 6.82 1.09 -18.49
N ALA A 70 8.03 1.29 -17.94
CA ALA A 70 9.26 0.83 -18.58
C ALA A 70 9.26 -0.69 -18.84
N ARG A 71 8.76 -1.48 -17.88
CA ARG A 71 8.60 -2.94 -18.08
C ARG A 71 7.56 -3.28 -19.13
N ARG A 72 6.44 -2.55 -19.20
CA ARG A 72 5.42 -2.74 -20.23
C ARG A 72 6.02 -2.50 -21.61
N GLN A 73 6.74 -1.40 -21.80
CA GLN A 73 7.39 -1.06 -23.06
C GLN A 73 8.46 -2.09 -23.47
N GLN A 74 9.22 -2.64 -22.52
CA GLN A 74 10.17 -3.74 -22.80
C GLN A 74 9.47 -5.05 -23.18
N SER A 75 8.23 -5.24 -22.75
CA SER A 75 7.45 -6.46 -23.00
C SER A 75 6.60 -6.36 -24.27
N GLU A 76 6.48 -5.17 -24.87
CA GLU A 76 5.81 -4.99 -26.16
C GLU A 76 6.68 -5.56 -27.28
N PRO A 77 6.16 -6.48 -28.10
CA PRO A 77 6.90 -6.99 -29.23
C PRO A 77 7.19 -5.83 -30.20
N LEU A 78 8.45 -5.75 -30.66
CA LEU A 78 8.85 -4.74 -31.64
C LEU A 78 7.86 -4.72 -32.82
N PRO A 79 7.44 -3.55 -33.31
CA PRO A 79 6.57 -3.45 -34.47
C PRO A 79 7.23 -4.19 -35.64
N LYS A 80 6.45 -5.04 -36.33
CA LYS A 80 6.94 -5.79 -37.49
C LYS A 80 7.39 -4.80 -38.57
N LEU A 81 8.65 -4.92 -38.98
CA LEU A 81 9.25 -4.23 -40.13
C LEU A 81 8.56 -4.64 -41.43
#